data_AF-A0A2Z6IJ41-F1
#
_entry.id   AF-A0A2Z6IJ41-F1
#
_cell.length_a   1.000
_cell.length_b   1.000
_cell.length_c   1.000
_cell.angle_alpha   90.00
_cell.angle_beta   90.00
_cell.angle_gamma   90.00
#
_symmetry.space_group_name_H-M   'P 1'
#
loop_
_entity.id
_entity.type
_entity.pdbx_description
1 polymer ?
#
loop_
_entity_poly.entity_id
_entity_poly.type
_entity_poly.pdbx_seq_one_letter_code
_entity_poly.pdbx_strand_id
1 'polypeptide(L)' 'MTVHKAQGSEFAHTVLIIPPEDSPVLSRELLYTAITRARKCFTLIAPRERLENAIQRQTRRMSGLHAALNDPRR' A
#
# COMPACT_ATOMS: atom_id res chain seq x y z
N MET A 1 -2.88 -11.57 -9.60
CA MET A 1 -2.41 -10.21 -9.92
C MET A 1 -1.85 -9.58 -8.66
N THR A 2 -0.71 -8.88 -8.71
CA THR A 2 -0.21 -8.12 -7.55
C THR A 2 -0.84 -6.72 -7.52
N VAL A 3 -0.88 -6.09 -6.36
CA VAL A 3 -1.39 -4.70 -6.22
C VAL A 3 -0.65 -3.75 -7.17
N HIS A 4 0.68 -3.91 -7.29
CA HIS A 4 1.50 -3.15 -8.23
C HIS A 4 1.05 -3.29 -9.69
N LYS A 5 0.67 -4.50 -10.12
CA LYS A 5 0.20 -4.75 -11.49
C LYS A 5 -1.24 -4.28 -11.72
N ALA A 6 -2.00 -4.01 -10.66
CA ALA A 6 -3.36 -3.48 -10.72
C ALA A 6 -3.41 -1.94 -10.73
N GLN A 7 -2.26 -1.25 -10.66
CA GLN A 7 -2.21 0.21 -10.64
C GLN A 7 -2.81 0.80 -11.92
N GLY A 8 -3.77 1.72 -11.76
CA GLY A 8 -4.49 2.33 -12.88
C GLY A 8 -5.75 1.56 -13.33
N SER A 9 -5.96 0.34 -12.84
CA SER A 9 -7.15 -0.46 -13.13
C SER A 9 -8.16 -0.42 -11.98
N GLU A 10 -9.45 -0.57 -12.24
CA GLU A 10 -10.49 -0.70 -11.22
C GLU A 10 -11.45 -1.84 -11.55
N PHE A 11 -11.99 -2.48 -10.52
CA PHE A 11 -12.86 -3.65 -10.64
C PHE A 11 -14.13 -3.47 -9.81
N ALA A 12 -15.25 -4.05 -10.25
CA ALA A 12 -16.49 -3.98 -9.48
C ALA A 12 -16.32 -4.55 -8.06
N HIS A 13 -15.69 -5.73 -7.95
CA HIS A 13 -15.34 -6.38 -6.70
C HIS A 13 -13.86 -6.76 -6.71
N THR A 14 -13.14 -6.48 -5.63
CA THR A 14 -11.75 -6.92 -5.43
C THR A 14 -11.62 -7.73 -4.14
N VAL A 15 -10.84 -8.81 -4.20
CA VAL A 15 -10.42 -9.59 -3.03
C VAL A 15 -8.92 -9.37 -2.84
N LEU A 16 -8.53 -8.87 -1.66
CA LEU A 16 -7.13 -8.76 -1.25
C LEU A 16 -6.78 -9.89 -0.30
N ILE A 17 -5.67 -10.58 -0.59
CA ILE A 17 -5.12 -11.63 0.26
C ILE A 17 -3.79 -11.12 0.83
N ILE A 18 -3.66 -11.13 2.16
CA ILE A 18 -2.42 -10.84 2.87
C ILE A 18 -1.92 -12.18 3.45
N PRO A 19 -0.73 -12.65 3.03
CA PRO A 19 -0.16 -13.89 3.55
C PRO A 19 0.21 -13.74 5.04
N PRO A 20 0.34 -14.85 5.78
CA PRO A 20 0.70 -14.81 7.20
C PRO A 20 2.14 -14.38 7.46
N GLU A 21 3.04 -14.55 6.49
CA GLU A 21 4.42 -14.11 6.59
C GLU A 21 4.53 -12.57 6.54
N ASP A 22 5.38 -11.99 7.38
CA ASP A 22 5.67 -10.55 7.27
C ASP A 22 6.44 -10.25 5.98
N SER A 23 6.09 -9.15 5.34
CA SER A 23 6.76 -8.66 4.14
C SER A 23 6.96 -7.15 4.26
N PRO A 24 8.18 -6.64 4.05
CA PRO A 24 8.44 -5.19 4.10
C PRO A 24 7.66 -4.42 3.01
N VAL A 25 7.19 -5.12 1.98
CA VAL A 25 6.37 -4.55 0.90
C VAL A 25 4.94 -4.25 1.39
N LEU A 26 4.46 -4.93 2.43
CA LEU A 26 3.14 -4.67 3.03
C LEU A 26 3.18 -3.37 3.84
N SER A 27 2.79 -2.27 3.21
CA SER A 27 2.67 -0.94 3.81
C SER A 27 1.24 -0.41 3.77
N ARG A 28 0.97 0.66 4.52
CA ARG A 28 -0.31 1.36 4.52
C ARG A 28 -0.68 1.88 3.14
N GLU A 29 0.30 2.39 2.39
CA GLU A 29 0.07 2.89 1.03
C GLU A 29 -0.29 1.76 0.05
N LEU A 30 0.32 0.59 0.21
CA LEU A 30 -0.02 -0.58 -0.61
C LEU A 30 -1.44 -1.08 -0.28
N LEU A 31 -1.78 -1.16 1.01
CA LEU A 31 -3.11 -1.52 1.47
C LEU A 31 -4.18 -0.55 0.94
N TYR A 32 -3.93 0.76 1.06
CA TYR A 32 -4.80 1.81 0.52
C TYR A 32 -4.99 1.65 -0.99
N THR A 33 -3.90 1.43 -1.72
CA THR A 33 -3.95 1.23 -3.17
C THR A 33 -4.82 0.03 -3.53
N ALA A 34 -4.66 -1.10 -2.82
CA ALA A 34 -5.46 -2.29 -3.03
C ALA A 34 -6.96 -2.06 -2.77
N ILE A 35 -7.31 -1.35 -1.69
CA ILE A 35 -8.70 -1.00 -1.35
C ILE A 35 -9.33 -0.15 -2.46
N THR A 36 -8.61 0.86 -2.95
CA THR A 36 -9.12 1.76 -4.01
C THR A 36 -9.22 1.11 -5.39
N ARG A 37 -8.79 -0.15 -5.58
CA ARG A 37 -9.06 -0.88 -6.82
C ARG A 37 -10.50 -1.39 -6.90
N ALA A 38 -11.22 -1.46 -5.78
CA ALA A 38 -12.62 -1.86 -5.73
C ALA A 38 -13.58 -0.68 -5.95
N ARG A 39 -14.54 -0.83 -6.86
CA ARG A 39 -15.58 0.18 -7.15
C ARG A 39 -16.88 -0.02 -6.37
N LYS A 40 -17.24 -1.26 -6.05
CA LYS A 40 -18.53 -1.60 -5.41
C LYS A 40 -18.38 -2.46 -4.16
N CYS A 41 -17.47 -3.44 -4.18
CA CYS A 41 -17.28 -4.36 -3.06
C CYS A 41 -15.79 -4.65 -2.87
N PHE A 42 -15.38 -4.81 -1.61
CA PHE A 42 -14.02 -5.19 -1.24
C PHE A 42 -14.07 -6.31 -0.19
N THR A 43 -13.28 -7.35 -0.40
CA THR A 43 -13.11 -8.44 0.57
C THR A 43 -11.65 -8.54 0.96
N LEU A 44 -11.38 -8.60 2.26
CA LEU A 44 -10.04 -8.77 2.80
C LEU A 44 -9.90 -10.14 3.46
N ILE A 45 -8.85 -10.85 3.09
CA ILE A 45 -8.43 -12.11 3.73
C ILE A 45 -7.03 -11.87 4.29
N ALA A 46 -6.93 -11.72 5.61
CA ALA A 46 -5.68 -11.40 6.28
C ALA A 46 -5.71 -11.83 7.76
N PRO A 47 -4.57 -12.28 8.32
CA PRO A 47 -4.42 -12.33 9.77
C PRO A 47 -4.51 -10.92 10.36
N ARG A 48 -5.19 -10.80 11.50
CA ARG A 48 -5.43 -9.51 12.16
C ARG A 48 -4.13 -8.74 12.43
N GLU A 49 -3.14 -9.42 12.99
CA GLU A 49 -1.84 -8.83 13.32
C GLU A 49 -1.12 -8.29 12.07
N ARG A 50 -1.22 -8.98 10.93
CA ARG A 50 -0.61 -8.53 9.67
C ARG A 50 -1.28 -7.26 9.14
N LEU A 51 -2.61 -7.18 9.25
CA LEU A 51 -3.34 -5.97 8.91
C LEU A 51 -2.95 -4.78 9.80
N GLU A 52 -2.87 -5.00 11.11
CA GLU A 52 -2.47 -3.97 12.09
C GLU A 52 -1.05 -3.47 11.79
N ASN A 53 -0.10 -4.37 11.52
CA ASN A 53 1.26 -4.03 11.12
C ASN A 53 1.29 -3.25 9.80
N ALA A 54 0.50 -3.65 8.80
CA ALA A 54 0.40 -2.95 7.53
C ALA A 54 -0.07 -1.49 7.72
N ILE A 55 -1.07 -1.28 8.58
CA ILE A 55 -1.65 0.05 8.85
C ILE A 55 -0.61 0.98 9.51
N GLN A 56 0.25 0.45 10.38
CA GLN A 56 1.28 1.24 11.06
C GLN A 56 2.52 1.51 10.20
N ARG A 57 2.81 0.64 9.21
CA ARG A 57 4.01 0.75 8.37
C ARG A 57 3.82 1.77 7.25
N GLN A 58 4.52 2.90 7.33
CA GLN A 58 4.58 3.90 6.26
C GLN A 58 5.73 3.61 5.29
N THR A 59 5.50 3.86 4.01
CA THR A 59 6.54 3.74 2.98
C THR A 59 7.58 4.84 3.14
N ARG A 60 8.84 4.45 3.37
CA ARG A 60 9.96 5.40 3.46
C ARG A 60 10.45 5.76 2.05
N ARG A 61 10.43 7.06 1.71
CA ARG A 61 10.93 7.56 0.42
C ARG A 61 12.31 8.18 0.58
N MET A 62 13.30 7.60 -0.12
CA MET A 62 14.66 8.12 -0.20
C MET A 62 14.88 8.78 -1.56
N SER A 63 14.52 10.06 -1.70
CA SER A 63 14.62 10.79 -2.97
C SER A 63 15.58 11.98 -2.95
N GLY A 64 16.07 12.40 -1.79
CA GLY A 64 16.85 13.64 -1.64
C GLY A 64 16.05 14.94 -1.90
N LEU A 65 14.84 14.85 -2.45
CA LEU A 65 14.03 16.00 -2.85
C LEU A 65 13.70 16.93 -1.69
N HIS A 66 13.37 16.37 -0.52
CA HIS A 66 13.11 17.18 0.67
C HIS A 66 14.33 18.01 1.08
N ALA A 67 15.53 17.45 0.98
CA ALA A 67 16.76 18.20 1.26
C ALA A 67 17.00 19.26 0.18
N ALA A 68 16.81 18.92 -1.10
CA ALA A 68 17.01 19.83 -2.22
C ALA A 68 16.03 21.02 -2.26
N LEU A 69 14.81 20.85 -1.75
CA LEU A 69 13.82 21.94 -1.63
C LEU A 69 14.05 22.85 -0.42
N ASN A 70 14.78 22.36 0.59
CA ASN A 70 15.08 23.09 1.82
C ASN A 70 16.52 23.60 1.88
N ASP A 71 17.32 23.47 0.81
CA ASP A 71 18.68 24.02 0.76
C ASP A 71 18.59 25.55 0.58
N PRO A 72 18.97 26.36 1.58
CA PRO A 72 18.87 27.82 1.52
C PRO A 72 19.87 28.46 0.53
N ARG A 73 20.73 27.65 -0.12
CA ARG A 73 21.66 28.09 -1.17
C ARG A 73 21.07 27.99 -2.59
N ARG A 74 19.85 27.48 -2.72
CA ARG A 74 18.99 27.67 -3.90
C ARG A 74 18.08 28.86 -3.68
#